data_AF-A0A367EUB4-F1
#
_entry.id   AF-A0A367EUB4-F1
#
_cell.length_a   1.000
_cell.length_b   1.000
_cell.length_c   1.000
_cell.angle_alpha   90.00
_cell.angle_beta   90.00
_cell.angle_gamma   90.00
#
_symmetry.space_group_name_H-M   'P 1'
#
loop_
_entity.id
_entity.type
_entity.pdbx_description
1 polymer ?
#
loop_
_entity_poly.entity_id
_entity_poly.type
_entity_poly.pdbx_seq_one_letter_code
_entity_poly.pdbx_strand_id
1 'polypeptide(L)'
;MVRDRRALERPGGEDRRPARCRGLPALSTGGARGLRGRCPLARGGGRVSGSGANLAGCASCKGRCCREYTVNVTLDDVRRLAAGMALHPREFVTLKEKEDGDFRFRPGGPLYDLRLRHRPDTQGCVFLMEIAPGHARCGAYVHRPRVCANFPTSLTGNTLSIRENTLCGDSDSWNLTAMDLPALRANIMRNRAAWGEHLRRAEQWNARVDRGHRALSEDAFYDFVLTPEQPEEKAAATAEEGAATAAGQNAAARDAAAQDAVGRGADGPAHASA
;
A
#
# COMPACT_ATOMS: atom_id res chain seq x y z
N MET A 1 11.20 -20.72 -8.07
CA MET A 1 12.43 -21.03 -7.29
C MET A 1 12.44 -20.15 -6.06
N VAL A 2 11.99 -20.71 -4.94
CA VAL A 2 11.92 -20.02 -3.63
C VAL A 2 13.31 -20.06 -3.03
N ARG A 3 13.93 -18.90 -2.79
CA ARG A 3 15.22 -18.83 -2.10
C ARG A 3 15.03 -18.38 -0.66
N ASP A 4 15.46 -19.27 0.20
CA ASP A 4 15.63 -19.22 1.64
C ASP A 4 16.38 -17.95 2.08
N ARG A 5 15.86 -17.22 3.08
CA ARG A 5 16.50 -16.04 3.67
C ARG A 5 17.08 -16.40 5.03
N ARG A 6 18.41 -16.45 5.12
CA ARG A 6 19.16 -16.54 6.37
C ARG A 6 18.95 -15.30 7.24
N ALA A 7 18.88 -15.56 8.54
CA ALA A 7 18.85 -14.59 9.62
C ALA A 7 20.12 -13.72 9.63
N LEU A 8 19.93 -12.41 9.83
CA LEU A 8 21.01 -11.47 10.14
C LEU A 8 20.95 -11.15 11.64
N GLU A 9 22.03 -11.52 12.32
CA GLU A 9 22.31 -11.18 13.71
C GLU A 9 22.51 -9.66 13.89
N ARG A 10 22.11 -9.15 15.05
CA ARG A 10 22.35 -7.77 15.49
C ARG A 10 23.59 -7.71 16.38
N PRO A 11 24.52 -6.76 16.20
CA PRO A 11 25.40 -6.33 17.27
C PRO A 11 24.70 -5.27 18.14
N GLY A 12 24.99 -5.34 19.43
CA GLY A 12 24.33 -4.59 20.48
C GLY A 12 24.80 -3.15 20.70
N GLY A 13 23.99 -2.46 21.50
CA GLY A 13 24.39 -1.56 22.59
C GLY A 13 25.07 -0.24 22.24
N GLU A 14 24.37 0.88 22.52
CA GLU A 14 24.95 1.91 23.40
C GLU A 14 23.88 2.84 23.97
N ASP A 15 24.04 3.10 25.27
CA ASP A 15 23.26 3.98 26.14
C ASP A 15 23.20 5.43 25.63
N ARG A 16 21.99 6.01 25.56
CA ARG A 16 21.82 7.47 25.51
C ARG A 16 20.91 7.95 26.63
N ARG A 17 21.53 8.67 27.57
CA ARG A 17 20.91 9.42 28.67
C ARG A 17 19.89 10.46 28.18
N PRO A 18 18.85 10.77 28.98
CA PRO A 18 17.79 11.68 28.58
C PRO A 18 18.23 13.16 28.62
N ALA A 19 17.97 13.87 27.53
CA ALA A 19 18.10 15.32 27.47
C ALA A 19 16.95 16.00 28.24
N ARG A 20 17.32 16.99 29.04
CA ARG A 20 16.45 17.79 29.90
C ARG A 20 15.47 18.62 29.06
N CYS A 21 14.19 18.53 29.36
CA CYS A 21 13.15 19.42 28.84
C CYS A 21 13.36 20.83 29.39
N ARG A 22 13.60 21.81 28.52
CA ARG A 22 13.52 23.24 28.81
C ARG A 22 12.47 23.87 27.91
N GLY A 23 11.44 24.46 28.54
CA GLY A 23 10.75 25.69 28.14
C GLY A 23 10.06 25.72 26.78
N LEU A 24 8.74 25.50 26.78
CA LEU A 24 7.83 26.02 25.75
C LEU A 24 7.72 27.55 25.89
N PRO A 25 7.90 28.35 24.82
CA PRO A 25 7.32 29.68 24.76
C PRO A 25 5.92 29.64 24.14
N ALA A 26 5.09 30.54 24.64
CA ALA A 26 3.67 30.71 24.34
C ALA A 26 3.37 30.98 22.86
N LEU A 27 2.18 30.53 22.44
CA LEU A 27 1.52 30.86 21.18
C LEU A 27 1.20 32.36 21.12
N SER A 28 1.88 33.09 20.24
CA SER A 28 1.40 34.39 19.76
C SER A 28 0.42 34.21 18.62
N THR A 29 -0.72 34.85 18.78
CA THR A 29 -1.73 35.13 17.76
C THR A 29 -1.22 36.22 16.81
N GLY A 30 -1.20 35.94 15.50
CA GLY A 30 -0.82 36.93 14.50
C GLY A 30 -1.01 36.40 13.08
N GLY A 31 -2.08 36.84 12.43
CA GLY A 31 -2.43 36.44 11.08
C GLY A 31 -1.60 37.12 10.00
N ALA A 32 -1.52 36.46 8.84
CA ALA A 32 -1.30 37.12 7.55
C ALA A 32 -2.05 36.35 6.46
N ARG A 33 -2.80 37.12 5.66
CA ARG A 33 -3.62 36.68 4.53
C ARG A 33 -2.69 36.26 3.38
N GLY A 34 -2.85 35.03 2.88
CA GLY A 34 -2.19 34.53 1.68
C GLY A 34 -3.21 33.84 0.76
N LEU A 35 -3.10 34.10 -0.53
CA LEU A 35 -4.10 33.88 -1.58
C LEU A 35 -4.49 32.40 -1.76
N ARG A 36 -5.80 32.15 -1.82
CA ARG A 36 -6.42 30.83 -1.99
C ARG A 36 -6.40 30.40 -3.46
N GLY A 37 -5.55 29.45 -3.80
CA GLY A 37 -5.77 28.56 -4.95
C GLY A 37 -6.98 27.67 -4.65
N ARG A 38 -8.08 27.88 -5.37
CA ARG A 38 -9.31 27.10 -5.21
C ARG A 38 -9.13 25.73 -5.86
N CYS A 39 -8.74 24.73 -5.08
CA CYS A 39 -9.03 23.34 -5.45
C CYS A 39 -10.53 23.08 -5.20
N PRO A 40 -11.32 22.67 -6.22
CA PRO A 40 -12.70 22.29 -6.01
C PRO A 40 -12.72 20.93 -5.28
N LEU A 41 -12.77 20.97 -3.95
CA LEU A 41 -13.02 19.78 -3.15
C LEU A 41 -14.49 19.37 -3.38
N ALA A 42 -14.66 18.31 -4.17
CA ALA A 42 -15.94 17.68 -4.41
C ALA A 42 -16.58 17.26 -3.07
N ARG A 43 -17.75 17.85 -2.76
CA ARG A 43 -18.64 17.41 -1.67
C ARG A 43 -19.31 16.09 -2.07
N GLY A 44 -18.54 15.00 -2.04
CA GLY A 44 -19.06 13.64 -2.16
C GLY A 44 -19.43 13.10 -0.78
N GLY A 45 -20.70 13.23 -0.39
CA GLY A 45 -21.27 12.61 0.81
C GLY A 45 -21.41 11.09 0.68
N GLY A 46 -20.31 10.38 0.47
CA GLY A 46 -20.28 8.92 0.50
C GLY A 46 -20.50 8.43 1.93
N ARG A 47 -21.51 7.59 2.14
CA ARG A 47 -21.71 6.87 3.41
C ARG A 47 -20.42 6.12 3.73
N VAL A 48 -19.72 6.57 4.76
CA VAL A 48 -18.46 5.97 5.20
C VAL A 48 -18.82 4.68 5.91
N SER A 49 -18.63 3.55 5.23
CA SER A 49 -18.64 2.21 5.83
C SER A 49 -17.37 2.04 6.66
N GLY A 50 -17.21 2.86 7.69
CA GLY A 50 -16.16 2.72 8.70
C GLY A 50 -16.59 1.63 9.65
N SER A 51 -16.36 0.35 9.28
CA SER A 51 -16.53 -0.75 10.22
C SER A 51 -15.59 -0.47 11.40
N GLY A 52 -16.15 -0.03 12.53
CA GLY A 52 -15.43 0.27 13.79
C GLY A 52 -14.74 -0.96 14.40
N ALA A 53 -14.85 -2.12 13.76
CA ALA A 53 -14.40 -3.41 14.24
C ALA A 53 -12.87 -3.59 14.35
N ASN A 54 -12.05 -2.70 13.77
CA ASN A 54 -10.58 -2.82 13.83
C ASN A 54 -9.94 -1.98 14.96
N LEU A 55 -10.73 -1.52 15.93
CA LEU A 55 -10.25 -0.70 17.06
C LEU A 55 -9.54 -1.48 18.16
N ALA A 56 -9.73 -2.81 18.24
CA ALA A 56 -9.26 -3.62 19.37
C ALA A 56 -7.76 -3.45 19.67
N GLY A 57 -6.89 -3.60 18.66
CA GLY A 57 -5.45 -3.38 18.82
C GLY A 57 -5.00 -1.91 18.81
N CYS A 58 -5.90 -0.97 18.49
CA CYS A 58 -5.58 0.46 18.45
C CYS A 58 -5.78 1.17 19.81
N ALA A 59 -6.53 0.56 20.73
CA ALA A 59 -6.83 1.16 22.03
C ALA A 59 -5.58 1.27 22.92
N SER A 60 -4.73 0.23 22.92
CA SER A 60 -3.44 0.15 23.63
C SER A 60 -2.23 0.42 22.72
N CYS A 61 -2.45 1.07 21.58
CA CYS A 61 -1.41 1.25 20.57
C CYS A 61 -0.27 2.12 21.09
N LYS A 62 0.95 1.56 21.04
CA LYS A 62 2.21 2.28 21.31
C LYS A 62 2.82 2.90 20.04
N GLY A 63 2.20 2.68 18.88
CA GLY A 63 2.63 3.22 17.58
C GLY A 63 3.89 2.58 16.99
N ARG A 64 4.25 1.36 17.38
CA ARG A 64 5.47 0.68 16.90
C ARG A 64 5.49 0.52 15.39
N CYS A 65 4.38 0.06 14.79
CA CYS A 65 4.27 -0.05 13.33
C CYS A 65 4.53 1.27 12.60
N CYS A 66 4.11 2.39 13.19
CA CYS A 66 4.32 3.72 12.62
C CYS A 66 5.76 4.22 12.73
N ARG A 67 6.60 3.62 13.59
CA ARG A 67 8.01 4.03 13.75
C ARG A 67 8.97 3.06 13.05
N GLU A 68 8.65 1.78 13.07
CA GLU A 68 9.57 0.72 12.64
C GLU A 68 9.31 0.25 11.21
N TYR A 69 8.05 0.28 10.72
CA TYR A 69 7.78 -0.17 9.36
C TYR A 69 8.04 0.91 8.32
N THR A 70 8.62 0.48 7.21
CA THR A 70 8.54 1.24 5.96
C THR A 70 7.20 0.93 5.30
N VAL A 71 6.34 1.94 5.20
CA VAL A 71 5.00 1.80 4.62
C VAL A 71 5.02 2.26 3.17
N ASN A 72 5.07 1.32 2.23
CA ASN A 72 4.84 1.60 0.81
C ASN A 72 3.35 1.92 0.58
N VAL A 73 3.08 2.91 -0.27
CA VAL A 73 1.71 3.39 -0.55
C VAL A 73 1.41 3.40 -2.04
N THR A 74 0.15 3.13 -2.40
CA THR A 74 -0.30 3.17 -3.79
C THR A 74 -0.64 4.60 -4.24
N LEU A 75 -0.85 4.82 -5.54
CA LEU A 75 -1.33 6.12 -6.04
C LEU A 75 -2.75 6.42 -5.53
N ASP A 76 -3.58 5.38 -5.36
CA ASP A 76 -4.91 5.49 -4.74
C ASP A 76 -4.81 5.96 -3.28
N ASP A 77 -3.88 5.41 -2.51
CA ASP A 77 -3.64 5.85 -1.13
C ASP A 77 -3.22 7.32 -1.08
N VAL A 78 -2.31 7.76 -1.96
CA VAL A 78 -1.87 9.16 -2.02
C VAL A 78 -3.05 10.09 -2.33
N ARG A 79 -3.86 9.79 -3.34
CA ARG A 79 -5.06 10.60 -3.66
C ARG A 79 -6.05 10.64 -2.49
N ARG A 80 -6.36 9.48 -1.89
CA ARG A 80 -7.30 9.37 -0.76
C ARG A 80 -6.82 10.14 0.47
N LEU A 81 -5.52 10.06 0.78
CA LEU A 81 -4.92 10.80 1.88
C LEU A 81 -4.91 12.30 1.60
N ALA A 82 -4.48 12.72 0.41
CA ALA A 82 -4.43 14.14 0.05
C ALA A 82 -5.83 14.78 0.15
N ALA A 83 -6.85 14.13 -0.41
CA ALA A 83 -8.22 14.61 -0.34
C ALA A 83 -8.80 14.55 1.08
N GLY A 84 -8.61 13.43 1.78
CA GLY A 84 -9.20 13.20 3.10
C GLY A 84 -8.57 14.01 4.23
N MET A 85 -7.28 14.28 4.13
CA MET A 85 -6.51 15.02 5.13
C MET A 85 -6.30 16.49 4.76
N ALA A 86 -6.70 16.90 3.54
CA ALA A 86 -6.43 18.22 2.97
C ALA A 86 -4.94 18.59 3.01
N LEU A 87 -4.07 17.63 2.67
CA LEU A 87 -2.61 17.80 2.63
C LEU A 87 -2.08 17.59 1.22
N HIS A 88 -1.04 18.33 0.86
CA HIS A 88 -0.33 18.07 -0.39
C HIS A 88 0.52 16.79 -0.27
N PRO A 89 0.62 15.92 -1.31
CA PRO A 89 1.43 14.70 -1.25
C PRO A 89 2.86 14.89 -0.74
N ARG A 90 3.52 16.00 -1.08
CA ARG A 90 4.87 16.37 -0.60
C ARG A 90 5.00 16.38 0.94
N GLU A 91 3.90 16.62 1.66
CA GLU A 91 3.88 16.68 3.12
C GLU A 91 3.92 15.30 3.76
N PHE A 92 3.43 14.26 3.08
CA PHE A 92 3.27 12.93 3.67
C PHE A 92 3.85 11.76 2.86
N VAL A 93 4.31 12.00 1.64
CA VAL A 93 4.97 11.01 0.79
C VAL A 93 6.47 11.31 0.75
N THR A 94 7.27 10.27 0.65
CA THR A 94 8.69 10.33 0.31
C THR A 94 8.95 9.39 -0.86
N LEU A 95 9.63 9.92 -1.88
CA LEU A 95 10.16 9.14 -2.99
C LEU A 95 11.48 8.52 -2.54
N LYS A 96 11.56 7.19 -2.57
CA LYS A 96 12.78 6.48 -2.16
C LYS A 96 13.31 5.65 -3.30
N GLU A 97 14.53 5.95 -3.71
CA GLU A 97 15.26 5.19 -4.71
C GLU A 97 15.39 3.72 -4.30
N LYS A 98 15.14 2.83 -5.26
CA LYS A 98 15.12 1.38 -5.11
C LYS A 98 15.36 0.73 -6.48
N GLU A 99 16.13 -0.35 -6.51
CA GLU A 99 16.50 -1.05 -7.75
C GLU A 99 15.26 -1.56 -8.52
N ASP A 100 14.31 -2.14 -7.79
CA ASP A 100 13.00 -2.59 -8.26
C ASP A 100 11.90 -1.61 -7.84
N GLY A 101 12.14 -0.31 -8.06
CA GLY A 101 11.13 0.74 -7.83
C GLY A 101 10.14 0.88 -8.99
N ASP A 102 9.01 1.52 -8.72
CA ASP A 102 7.92 1.63 -9.71
C ASP A 102 8.06 2.84 -10.66
N PHE A 103 8.63 3.96 -10.19
CA PHE A 103 8.65 5.23 -10.93
C PHE A 103 10.06 5.69 -11.27
N ARG A 104 10.25 6.32 -12.44
CA ARG A 104 11.48 7.07 -12.77
C ARG A 104 11.16 8.53 -13.08
N PHE A 105 12.15 9.42 -12.98
CA PHE A 105 11.98 10.86 -13.26
C PHE A 105 12.80 11.36 -14.45
N ARG A 106 13.70 10.52 -14.97
CA ARG A 106 14.49 10.79 -16.18
C ARG A 106 14.59 9.50 -17.00
N PRO A 107 14.70 9.59 -18.34
CA PRO A 107 14.97 8.41 -19.18
C PRO A 107 16.23 7.67 -18.71
N GLY A 108 16.13 6.36 -18.52
CA GLY A 108 17.22 5.52 -17.99
C GLY A 108 17.69 5.89 -16.58
N GLY A 109 16.88 6.63 -15.82
CA GLY A 109 17.18 7.04 -14.45
C GLY A 109 16.92 5.94 -13.41
N PRO A 110 17.28 6.22 -12.14
CA PRO A 110 16.93 5.33 -11.04
C PRO A 110 15.42 5.23 -10.87
N LEU A 111 14.99 4.12 -10.29
CA LEU A 111 13.61 3.83 -9.95
C LEU A 111 13.31 4.19 -8.48
N TYR A 112 12.06 4.53 -8.20
CA TYR A 112 11.59 5.05 -6.92
C TYR A 112 10.29 4.38 -6.50
N ASP A 113 10.15 4.13 -5.20
CA ASP A 113 8.89 3.77 -4.55
C ASP A 113 8.27 4.97 -3.83
N LEU A 114 6.95 4.93 -3.66
CA LEU A 114 6.24 5.83 -2.76
C LEU A 114 6.15 5.23 -1.36
N ARG A 115 6.61 6.01 -0.37
CA ARG A 115 6.57 5.64 1.05
C ARG A 115 5.89 6.73 1.86
N LEU A 116 5.22 6.35 2.94
CA LEU A 116 4.85 7.33 3.95
C LEU A 116 6.09 7.97 4.55
N ARG A 117 6.08 9.29 4.64
CA ARG A 117 7.13 10.07 5.27
C ARG A 117 7.19 9.78 6.77
N HIS A 118 8.40 9.64 7.30
CA HIS A 118 8.66 9.67 8.74
C HIS A 118 9.16 11.06 9.12
N ARG A 119 8.75 11.54 10.28
CA ARG A 119 9.24 12.81 10.82
C ARG A 119 10.68 12.62 11.33
N PRO A 120 11.60 13.56 11.06
CA PRO A 120 13.00 13.40 11.42
C PRO A 120 13.24 13.40 12.94
N ASP A 121 12.41 14.08 13.71
CA ASP A 121 12.53 14.25 15.17
C ASP A 121 12.06 13.01 15.95
N THR A 122 10.92 12.45 15.57
CA THR A 122 10.26 11.32 16.28
C THR A 122 10.49 9.97 15.62
N GLN A 123 11.01 9.96 14.38
CA GLN A 123 11.13 8.79 13.51
C GLN A 123 9.81 8.06 13.23
N GLY A 124 8.68 8.61 13.69
CA GLY A 124 7.35 8.11 13.41
C GLY A 124 6.80 8.66 12.10
N CYS A 125 5.96 7.86 11.44
CA CYS A 125 5.11 8.28 10.34
C CYS A 125 4.47 9.64 10.65
N VAL A 126 4.38 10.51 9.64
CA VAL A 126 3.78 11.85 9.76
C VAL A 126 2.36 11.86 10.32
N PHE A 127 1.61 10.76 10.18
CA PHE A 127 0.26 10.62 10.71
C PHE A 127 0.21 10.07 12.14
N LEU A 128 1.34 9.85 12.81
CA LEU A 128 1.39 9.36 14.18
C LEU A 128 1.14 10.50 15.18
N MET A 129 0.09 10.36 15.99
CA MET A 129 -0.25 11.29 17.07
C MET A 129 0.02 10.63 18.42
N GLU A 130 0.80 11.28 19.28
CA GLU A 130 0.91 10.90 20.69
C GLU A 130 -0.34 11.42 21.41
N ILE A 131 -1.06 10.55 22.12
CA ILE A 131 -2.28 10.92 22.84
C ILE A 131 -2.06 10.98 24.36
N ALA A 132 -1.08 10.24 24.87
CA ALA A 132 -0.60 10.25 26.25
C ALA A 132 0.82 9.66 26.27
N PRO A 133 1.61 9.85 27.35
CA PRO A 133 2.90 9.18 27.49
C PRO A 133 2.78 7.67 27.24
N GLY A 134 3.56 7.16 26.28
CA GLY A 134 3.56 5.74 25.88
C GLY A 134 2.37 5.28 25.03
N HIS A 135 1.46 6.19 24.65
CA HIS A 135 0.25 5.86 23.89
C HIS A 135 0.13 6.73 22.65
N ALA A 136 -0.10 6.10 21.50
CA ALA A 136 -0.16 6.77 20.21
C ALA A 136 -1.33 6.25 19.36
N ARG A 137 -1.79 7.08 18.43
CA ARG A 137 -2.83 6.74 17.45
C ARG A 137 -2.49 7.27 16.08
N CYS A 138 -3.01 6.61 15.05
CA CYS A 138 -2.91 7.10 13.69
C CYS A 138 -3.98 8.18 13.44
N GLY A 139 -3.54 9.40 13.13
CA GLY A 139 -4.40 10.53 12.77
C GLY A 139 -5.08 10.41 11.40
N ALA A 140 -4.59 9.54 10.51
CA ALA A 140 -5.22 9.33 9.20
C ALA A 140 -6.52 8.50 9.28
N TYR A 141 -6.72 7.72 10.34
CA TYR A 141 -7.87 6.84 10.64
C TYR A 141 -8.66 6.30 9.42
N VAL A 142 -9.77 6.94 9.01
CA VAL A 142 -10.62 6.48 7.88
C VAL A 142 -9.91 6.60 6.51
N HIS A 143 -8.90 7.46 6.43
CA HIS A 143 -8.04 7.68 5.27
C HIS A 143 -6.72 6.91 5.35
N ARG A 144 -6.53 6.04 6.35
CA ARG A 144 -5.34 5.18 6.45
C ARG A 144 -5.04 4.52 5.09
N PRO A 145 -3.76 4.42 4.70
CA PRO A 145 -3.37 3.61 3.56
C PRO A 145 -3.91 2.20 3.70
N ARG A 146 -4.29 1.59 2.58
CA ARG A 146 -4.92 0.28 2.56
C ARG A 146 -4.06 -0.78 3.24
N VAL A 147 -2.73 -0.71 3.08
CA VAL A 147 -1.79 -1.60 3.79
C VAL A 147 -1.90 -1.46 5.31
N CYS A 148 -2.04 -0.24 5.84
CA CYS A 148 -2.23 0.02 7.28
C CYS A 148 -3.64 -0.37 7.75
N ALA A 149 -4.66 -0.19 6.91
CA ALA A 149 -6.04 -0.55 7.23
C ALA A 149 -6.25 -2.07 7.29
N ASN A 150 -5.46 -2.84 6.55
CA ASN A 150 -5.46 -4.30 6.57
C ASN A 150 -4.55 -4.90 7.64
N PHE A 151 -3.67 -4.11 8.26
CA PHE A 151 -2.79 -4.61 9.31
C PHE A 151 -3.60 -5.02 10.55
N PRO A 152 -3.28 -6.14 11.22
CA PRO A 152 -2.15 -7.06 10.99
C PRO A 152 -2.47 -8.23 10.04
N THR A 153 -3.63 -8.22 9.40
CA THR A 153 -4.12 -9.38 8.66
C THR A 153 -3.42 -9.58 7.31
N SER A 154 -3.42 -10.84 6.86
CA SER A 154 -3.04 -11.27 5.52
C SER A 154 -4.07 -12.27 5.00
N LEU A 155 -4.14 -12.40 3.67
CA LEU A 155 -4.95 -13.43 3.01
C LEU A 155 -4.04 -14.35 2.20
N THR A 156 -3.99 -15.61 2.58
CA THR A 156 -3.26 -16.67 1.86
C THR A 156 -4.27 -17.66 1.31
N GLY A 157 -4.35 -17.79 -0.02
CA GLY A 157 -5.50 -18.44 -0.66
C GLY A 157 -6.80 -17.72 -0.30
N ASN A 158 -7.72 -18.43 0.36
CA ASN A 158 -8.98 -17.87 0.87
C ASN A 158 -9.01 -17.71 2.40
N THR A 159 -7.90 -18.00 3.07
CA THR A 159 -7.78 -18.00 4.53
C THR A 159 -7.20 -16.68 5.03
N LEU A 160 -7.91 -16.04 5.96
CA LEU A 160 -7.42 -14.86 6.69
C LEU A 160 -6.57 -15.33 7.86
N SER A 161 -5.40 -14.73 8.01
CA SER A 161 -4.48 -14.98 9.13
C SER A 161 -3.96 -13.67 9.70
N ILE A 162 -3.52 -13.70 10.96
CA ILE A 162 -2.65 -12.67 11.52
C ILE A 162 -1.25 -12.93 11.00
N ARG A 163 -0.56 -11.89 10.54
CA ARG A 163 0.84 -12.02 10.13
C ARG A 163 1.71 -12.45 11.30
N GLU A 164 2.73 -13.24 11.03
CA GLU A 164 3.77 -13.51 12.02
C GLU A 164 4.57 -12.23 12.32
N ASN A 165 5.12 -12.14 13.54
CA ASN A 165 6.01 -11.05 13.96
C ASN A 165 5.38 -9.64 13.84
N THR A 166 4.10 -9.51 14.15
CA THR A 166 3.42 -8.21 14.18
C THR A 166 4.00 -7.34 15.28
N LEU A 167 4.44 -6.12 14.94
CA LEU A 167 5.06 -5.22 15.92
C LEU A 167 4.06 -4.56 16.88
N CYS A 168 2.77 -4.59 16.56
CA CYS A 168 1.73 -3.98 17.37
C CYS A 168 0.91 -5.04 18.09
N GLY A 169 0.67 -4.79 19.38
CA GLY A 169 -0.07 -5.68 20.26
C GLY A 169 0.81 -6.79 20.83
N ASP A 170 0.45 -7.25 22.02
CA ASP A 170 0.91 -8.54 22.56
C ASP A 170 0.15 -9.68 21.83
N SER A 171 0.51 -10.95 22.06
CA SER A 171 -0.12 -12.12 21.40
C SER A 171 -1.65 -12.09 21.42
N ASP A 172 -2.22 -11.51 22.48
CA ASP A 172 -3.66 -11.51 22.77
C ASP A 172 -4.37 -10.26 22.23
N SER A 173 -3.64 -9.34 21.61
CA SER A 173 -4.20 -8.07 21.11
C SER A 173 -5.04 -8.23 19.83
N TRP A 174 -4.96 -9.39 19.18
CA TRP A 174 -5.63 -9.66 17.91
C TRP A 174 -6.47 -10.93 17.98
N ASN A 175 -7.75 -10.77 18.33
CA ASN A 175 -8.70 -11.86 18.28
C ASN A 175 -9.45 -11.86 16.94
N LEU A 176 -9.02 -12.71 15.99
CA LEU A 176 -9.69 -12.86 14.68
C LEU A 176 -11.19 -13.17 14.80
N THR A 177 -11.61 -13.89 15.84
CA THR A 177 -13.03 -14.24 16.05
C THR A 177 -13.89 -13.03 16.41
N ALA A 178 -13.28 -11.96 16.94
CA ALA A 178 -13.94 -10.70 17.26
C ALA A 178 -13.86 -9.68 16.10
N MET A 179 -13.15 -10.00 15.02
CA MET A 179 -12.98 -9.10 13.86
C MET A 179 -14.03 -9.37 12.78
N ASP A 180 -14.37 -8.32 12.02
CA ASP A 180 -15.23 -8.39 10.84
C ASP A 180 -14.46 -9.01 9.65
N LEU A 181 -14.41 -10.35 9.62
CA LEU A 181 -13.69 -11.12 8.60
C LEU A 181 -14.16 -10.83 7.16
N PRO A 182 -15.46 -10.73 6.85
CA PRO A 182 -15.92 -10.32 5.53
C PRO A 182 -15.40 -8.94 5.11
N ALA A 183 -15.46 -7.94 5.99
CA ALA A 183 -14.95 -6.60 5.67
C ALA A 183 -13.42 -6.60 5.49
N LEU A 184 -12.68 -7.35 6.31
CA LEU A 184 -11.23 -7.51 6.16
C LEU A 184 -10.86 -8.15 4.83
N ARG A 185 -11.53 -9.25 4.44
CA ARG A 185 -11.33 -9.88 3.13
C ARG A 185 -11.58 -8.88 2.01
N ALA A 186 -12.68 -8.13 2.07
CA ALA A 186 -13.00 -7.12 1.08
C ALA A 186 -11.96 -5.99 1.03
N ASN A 187 -11.43 -5.55 2.18
CA ASN A 187 -10.37 -4.55 2.23
C ASN A 187 -9.04 -5.06 1.62
N ILE A 188 -8.69 -6.33 1.84
CA ILE A 188 -7.50 -6.94 1.23
C ILE A 188 -7.67 -7.07 -0.28
N MET A 189 -8.85 -7.45 -0.77
CA MET A 189 -9.13 -7.49 -2.21
C MET A 189 -9.02 -6.10 -2.84
N ARG A 190 -9.61 -5.08 -2.20
CA ARG A 190 -9.45 -3.69 -2.66
C ARG A 190 -7.99 -3.23 -2.65
N ASN A 191 -7.19 -3.67 -1.68
CA ASN A 191 -5.76 -3.37 -1.65
C ASN A 191 -5.02 -4.02 -2.82
N ARG A 192 -5.29 -5.29 -3.14
CA ARG A 192 -4.71 -5.96 -4.32
C ARG A 192 -5.07 -5.22 -5.61
N ALA A 193 -6.34 -4.86 -5.78
CA ALA A 193 -6.78 -4.08 -6.94
C ALA A 193 -6.08 -2.71 -7.02
N ALA A 194 -5.91 -2.03 -5.88
CA ALA A 194 -5.19 -0.75 -5.83
C ALA A 194 -3.70 -0.87 -6.20
N TRP A 195 -3.06 -2.02 -5.95
CA TRP A 195 -1.70 -2.30 -6.40
C TRP A 195 -1.62 -2.58 -7.90
N GLY A 196 -2.56 -3.32 -8.48
CA GLY A 196 -2.63 -3.49 -9.94
C GLY A 196 -2.79 -2.14 -10.65
N GLU A 197 -3.71 -1.32 -10.15
CA GLU A 197 -3.90 0.07 -10.60
C GLU A 197 -2.62 0.91 -10.50
N HIS A 198 -1.91 0.80 -9.38
CA HIS A 198 -0.67 1.53 -9.13
C HIS A 198 0.39 1.21 -10.17
N LEU A 199 0.62 -0.08 -10.44
CA LEU A 199 1.63 -0.53 -11.41
C LEU A 199 1.29 -0.06 -12.83
N ARG A 200 0.03 -0.21 -13.24
CA ARG A 200 -0.43 0.29 -14.54
C ARG A 200 -0.21 1.80 -14.71
N ARG A 201 -0.51 2.60 -13.68
CA ARG A 201 -0.26 4.04 -13.73
C ARG A 201 1.22 4.39 -13.64
N ALA A 202 2.03 3.58 -12.96
CA ALA A 202 3.48 3.74 -12.96
C ALA A 202 4.06 3.53 -14.37
N GLU A 203 3.58 2.54 -15.11
CA GLU A 203 3.96 2.32 -16.52
C GLU A 203 3.59 3.53 -17.39
N GLN A 204 2.38 4.08 -17.26
CA GLN A 204 1.96 5.29 -17.98
C GLN A 204 2.86 6.49 -17.68
N TRP A 205 3.20 6.68 -16.40
CA TRP A 205 4.13 7.73 -15.98
C TRP A 205 5.51 7.52 -16.60
N ASN A 206 6.06 6.30 -16.52
CA ASN A 206 7.37 5.99 -17.06
C ASN A 206 7.41 6.16 -18.59
N ALA A 207 6.36 5.73 -19.32
CA ALA A 207 6.24 5.96 -20.75
C ALA A 207 6.18 7.46 -21.12
N ARG A 208 5.57 8.29 -20.27
CA ARG A 208 5.61 9.76 -20.43
C ARG A 208 7.01 10.31 -20.22
N VAL A 209 7.75 9.82 -19.22
CA VAL A 209 9.14 10.21 -18.96
C VAL A 209 10.05 9.80 -20.12
N ASP A 210 9.93 8.57 -20.60
CA ASP A 210 10.80 8.00 -21.64
C ASP A 210 10.57 8.63 -23.03
N ARG A 211 9.37 9.18 -23.31
CA ARG A 211 9.12 9.99 -24.52
C ARG A 211 9.81 11.37 -24.49
N GLY A 212 10.13 11.87 -23.29
CA GLY A 212 10.79 13.16 -23.12
C GLY A 212 12.32 13.02 -23.18
N HIS A 213 12.99 14.13 -23.48
CA HIS A 213 14.46 14.22 -23.36
C HIS A 213 14.91 14.87 -22.05
N ARG A 214 13.98 15.37 -21.23
CA ARG A 214 14.26 16.09 -19.99
C ARG A 214 13.66 15.36 -18.79
N ALA A 215 14.31 15.52 -17.64
CA ALA A 215 13.76 15.05 -16.38
C ALA A 215 12.45 15.77 -16.06
N LEU A 216 11.47 15.04 -15.54
CA LEU A 216 10.25 15.59 -14.98
C LEU A 216 10.45 15.85 -13.48
N SER A 217 9.81 16.89 -12.96
CA SER A 217 9.88 17.25 -11.55
C SER A 217 8.98 16.37 -10.68
N GLU A 218 9.24 16.36 -9.37
CA GLU A 218 8.33 15.77 -8.40
C GLU A 218 6.94 16.42 -8.41
N ASP A 219 6.85 17.73 -8.66
CA ASP A 219 5.55 18.43 -8.73
C ASP A 219 4.73 17.92 -9.92
N ALA A 220 5.36 17.75 -11.09
CA ALA A 220 4.68 17.16 -12.25
C ALA A 220 4.20 15.72 -11.97
N PHE A 221 4.93 14.98 -11.14
CA PHE A 221 4.50 13.66 -10.68
C PHE A 221 3.32 13.76 -9.72
N TYR A 222 3.36 14.64 -8.72
CA TYR A 222 2.22 14.82 -7.81
C TYR A 222 0.96 15.28 -8.54
N ASP A 223 1.08 16.17 -9.52
CA ASP A 223 -0.04 16.56 -10.39
C ASP A 223 -0.61 15.36 -11.16
N PHE A 224 0.27 14.52 -11.73
CA PHE A 224 -0.14 13.27 -12.39
C PHE A 224 -0.88 12.33 -11.43
N VAL A 225 -0.38 12.17 -10.20
CA VAL A 225 -1.00 11.33 -9.17
C VAL A 225 -2.35 11.87 -8.74
N LEU A 226 -2.48 13.19 -8.56
CA LEU A 226 -3.73 13.82 -8.11
C LEU A 226 -4.79 13.92 -9.21
N THR A 227 -4.38 13.82 -10.48
CA THR A 227 -5.31 13.78 -11.61
C THR A 227 -6.10 12.47 -11.59
N PRO A 228 -7.44 12.50 -11.47
CA PRO A 228 -8.26 11.30 -11.56
C PRO A 228 -8.16 10.72 -12.97
N GLU A 229 -8.16 9.40 -13.07
CA GLU A 229 -8.31 8.77 -14.37
C GLU A 229 -9.66 9.11 -14.97
N GLN A 230 -9.65 9.37 -16.28
CA GLN A 230 -10.90 9.53 -17.00
C GLN A 230 -11.59 8.16 -17.11
N PRO A 231 -12.92 8.10 -16.95
CA PRO A 231 -13.67 6.83 -17.01
C PRO A 231 -13.44 6.02 -18.29
N GLU A 232 -13.17 6.71 -19.40
CA GLU A 232 -12.93 6.13 -20.73
C GLU A 232 -11.62 5.35 -20.81
N GLU A 233 -10.53 5.91 -20.25
CA GLU A 233 -9.22 5.24 -20.16
C GLU A 233 -9.30 3.99 -19.28
N LYS A 234 -10.07 4.08 -18.20
CA LYS A 234 -10.30 2.94 -17.30
C LYS A 234 -11.06 1.80 -17.97
N ALA A 235 -12.10 2.13 -18.76
CA ALA A 235 -12.87 1.13 -19.49
C ALA A 235 -12.01 0.41 -20.54
N ALA A 236 -11.17 1.15 -21.28
CA ALA A 236 -10.26 0.58 -22.27
C ALA A 236 -9.26 -0.40 -21.63
N ALA A 237 -8.62 -0.01 -20.52
CA ALA A 237 -7.67 -0.87 -19.81
C ALA A 237 -8.33 -2.18 -19.30
N THR A 238 -9.54 -2.12 -18.75
CA THR A 238 -10.25 -3.32 -18.31
C THR A 238 -10.64 -4.27 -19.44
N ALA A 239 -10.87 -3.75 -20.65
CA ALA A 239 -11.18 -4.58 -21.81
C ALA A 239 -9.94 -5.34 -22.31
N GLU A 240 -8.77 -4.69 -22.33
CA GLU A 240 -7.51 -5.32 -22.74
C GLU A 240 -7.06 -6.41 -21.76
N GLU A 241 -7.16 -6.15 -20.45
CA GLU A 241 -6.77 -7.11 -19.41
C GLU A 241 -7.71 -8.34 -19.37
N GLY A 242 -9.01 -8.12 -19.60
CA GLY A 242 -9.99 -9.19 -19.79
C GLY A 242 -9.70 -10.06 -21.02
N ALA A 243 -9.29 -9.44 -22.14
CA ALA A 243 -8.92 -10.16 -23.36
C ALA A 243 -7.63 -10.99 -23.19
N ALA A 244 -6.61 -10.43 -22.53
CA ALA A 244 -5.35 -11.15 -22.24
C ALA A 244 -5.56 -12.34 -21.31
N THR A 245 -6.39 -12.18 -20.27
CA THR A 245 -6.71 -13.27 -19.34
C THR A 245 -7.50 -14.39 -20.01
N ALA A 246 -8.49 -14.05 -20.86
CA ALA A 246 -9.26 -15.02 -21.62
C ALA A 246 -8.39 -15.80 -22.63
N ALA A 247 -7.42 -15.11 -23.28
CA ALA A 247 -6.47 -15.75 -24.18
C ALA A 247 -5.56 -16.75 -23.46
N GLY A 248 -5.05 -16.39 -22.27
CA GLY A 248 -4.22 -17.29 -21.45
C GLY A 248 -4.96 -18.53 -20.94
N GLN A 249 -6.23 -18.38 -20.54
CA GLN A 249 -7.07 -19.50 -20.10
C GLN A 249 -7.41 -20.46 -21.25
N ASN A 250 -7.67 -19.94 -22.45
CA ASN A 250 -7.93 -20.76 -23.64
C ASN A 250 -6.67 -21.54 -24.09
N ALA A 251 -5.48 -20.98 -23.95
CA ALA A 251 -4.23 -21.68 -24.23
C ALA A 251 -4.01 -22.85 -23.26
N ALA A 252 -4.17 -22.61 -21.95
CA ALA A 252 -4.04 -23.66 -20.93
C ALA A 252 -5.06 -24.79 -21.10
N ALA A 253 -6.31 -24.47 -21.48
CA ALA A 253 -7.34 -25.48 -21.74
C ALA A 253 -7.03 -26.36 -22.98
N ARG A 254 -6.41 -25.79 -24.02
CA ARG A 254 -5.98 -26.54 -25.21
C ARG A 254 -4.83 -27.49 -24.90
N ASP A 255 -3.86 -27.06 -24.10
CA ASP A 255 -2.73 -27.89 -23.70
C ASP A 255 -3.18 -29.07 -22.81
N ALA A 256 -4.15 -28.84 -21.92
CA ALA A 256 -4.74 -29.92 -21.11
C ALA A 256 -5.51 -30.94 -21.99
N ALA A 257 -6.28 -30.48 -22.97
CA ALA A 257 -7.00 -31.36 -23.90
C ALA A 257 -6.04 -32.17 -24.80
N ALA A 258 -4.90 -31.60 -25.19
CA ALA A 258 -3.88 -32.30 -25.96
C ALA A 258 -3.19 -33.42 -25.15
N GLN A 259 -2.93 -33.20 -23.85
CA GLN A 259 -2.33 -34.21 -22.97
C GLN A 259 -3.28 -35.39 -22.70
N ASP A 260 -4.59 -35.13 -22.58
CA ASP A 260 -5.60 -36.17 -22.37
C ASP A 260 -5.81 -37.07 -23.59
N ALA A 261 -5.59 -36.54 -24.81
CA ALA A 261 -5.66 -37.31 -26.05
C ALA A 261 -4.46 -38.28 -26.22
N VAL A 262 -3.29 -37.92 -25.70
CA VAL A 262 -2.08 -38.76 -25.76
C VAL A 262 -2.15 -39.92 -24.75
N GLY A 263 -2.86 -39.74 -23.63
CA GLY A 263 -2.97 -40.76 -22.57
C GLY A 263 -3.88 -41.96 -22.87
N ARG A 264 -4.80 -41.87 -23.84
CA ARG A 264 -5.79 -42.95 -24.12
C ARG A 264 -5.35 -43.99 -25.16
N GLY A 265 -4.10 -43.93 -25.62
CA GLY A 265 -3.59 -44.80 -26.69
C GLY A 265 -2.84 -46.07 -26.25
N ALA A 266 -2.72 -46.36 -24.94
CA ALA A 266 -1.74 -47.34 -24.45
C ALA A 266 -2.30 -48.59 -23.75
N ASP A 267 -3.61 -48.86 -23.82
CA ASP A 267 -4.17 -50.14 -23.36
C ASP A 267 -4.28 -51.13 -24.54
N GLY A 268 -3.14 -51.75 -24.86
CA GLY A 268 -3.09 -52.89 -25.77
C GLY A 268 -3.68 -54.15 -25.12
N PRO A 269 -4.36 -55.03 -25.89
CA PRO A 269 -5.07 -56.18 -25.34
C PRO A 269 -4.10 -57.22 -24.75
N ALA A 270 -4.37 -57.61 -23.50
CA ALA A 270 -3.67 -58.69 -22.81
C ALA A 270 -3.85 -60.02 -23.53
N HIS A 271 -2.75 -60.63 -23.98
CA HIS A 271 -2.72 -61.98 -24.50
C HIS A 271 -3.03 -62.99 -23.38
N ALA A 272 -4.13 -63.71 -23.54
CA ALA A 272 -4.42 -64.94 -22.82
C ALA A 272 -3.61 -66.09 -23.45
N SER A 273 -2.88 -66.83 -22.62
CA SER A 273 -2.34 -68.15 -22.98
C SER A 273 -2.73 -69.15 -21.89
N ALA A 274 -3.22 -70.28 -22.39
CA ALA A 274 -3.63 -71.48 -21.67
C ALA A 274 -2.44 -72.33 -21.19
#